data_AF-A0A2T4AID3-F1
#
_entry.id   AF-A0A2T4AID3-F1
#
_cell.length_a   1.000
_cell.length_b   1.000
_cell.length_c   1.000
_cell.angle_alpha   90.00
_cell.angle_beta   90.00
_cell.angle_gamma   90.00
#
_symmetry.space_group_name_H-M   'P 1'
#
loop_
_entity.id
_entity.type
_entity.pdbx_description
1 polymer ?
#
loop_
_entity_poly.entity_id
_entity_poly.type
_entity_poly.pdbx_seq_one_letter_code
_entity_poly.pdbx_strand_id
1 'polypeptide(L)'
;MAEMMIDKLHFTNPSMRSFDLEISAIIDPELDIGWISNVTVSLFYPRRLIGEKTRRKTYIIPDEDNKEYIRFQGVKIRDMIGFKAFMERLMPKSEIIRQGEGQTLITAAVDKDENGHNLSVAIDLNDISSVTISKVDCQVADQALTLTFRVSSSNPVDLPFGYCKFSLKKDETLLASLEGHFNILPDYCDITLTGDCEATTVKLAGTAILKGALAFDHAGSWIDRAIQLFEVEVDLDRLQRS
;
A
#
# COMPACT_ATOMS: atom_id res chain seq x y z
N MET A 1 -25.44 10.84 -9.69
CA MET A 1 -23.97 10.95 -9.87
C MET A 1 -23.52 9.57 -10.32
N ALA A 2 -22.73 9.49 -11.37
CA ALA A 2 -22.27 8.18 -11.84
C ALA A 2 -21.13 7.69 -10.94
N GLU A 3 -21.01 6.37 -10.83
CA GLU A 3 -19.95 5.73 -10.06
C GLU A 3 -19.07 4.90 -10.99
N MET A 4 -17.78 4.82 -10.66
CA MET A 4 -16.80 3.99 -11.35
C MET A 4 -16.10 3.14 -10.31
N MET A 5 -16.03 1.82 -10.53
CA MET A 5 -15.39 0.91 -9.57
C MET A 5 -13.88 0.92 -9.78
N ILE A 6 -13.12 1.16 -8.72
CA ILE A 6 -11.66 1.14 -8.76
C ILE A 6 -11.18 -0.27 -8.42
N ASP A 7 -10.55 -0.91 -9.41
CA ASP A 7 -9.95 -2.23 -9.26
C ASP A 7 -8.53 -2.13 -8.67
N LYS A 8 -7.76 -1.11 -9.09
CA LYS A 8 -6.38 -0.93 -8.64
C LYS A 8 -5.96 0.53 -8.59
N LEU A 9 -5.24 0.91 -7.53
CA LEU A 9 -4.50 2.16 -7.38
C LEU A 9 -3.02 1.86 -7.17
N HIS A 10 -2.23 1.97 -8.23
CA HIS A 10 -0.80 1.70 -8.19
C HIS A 10 0.01 2.99 -8.09
N PHE A 11 0.74 3.14 -6.99
CA PHE A 11 1.57 4.30 -6.71
C PHE A 11 3.03 4.01 -7.09
N THR A 12 3.63 4.85 -7.93
CA THR A 12 5.02 4.66 -8.39
C THR A 12 5.80 5.97 -8.37
N ASN A 13 7.10 5.90 -8.66
CA ASN A 13 8.00 7.07 -8.74
C ASN A 13 7.85 8.06 -7.56
N PRO A 14 7.96 7.57 -6.31
CA PRO A 14 7.73 8.41 -5.13
C PRO A 14 8.83 9.48 -5.00
N SER A 15 8.43 10.69 -4.67
CA SER A 15 9.34 11.75 -4.18
C SER A 15 8.98 12.13 -2.74
N MET A 16 9.48 13.23 -2.19
CA MET A 16 8.97 13.75 -0.92
C MET A 16 7.61 14.47 -1.04
N ARG A 17 7.16 14.80 -2.26
CA ARG A 17 5.99 15.67 -2.49
C ARG A 17 5.10 15.24 -3.65
N SER A 18 5.41 14.12 -4.29
CA SER A 18 4.68 13.63 -5.45
C SER A 18 4.82 12.13 -5.62
N PHE A 19 4.01 11.59 -6.52
CA PHE A 19 4.06 10.22 -7.02
C PHE A 19 3.43 10.16 -8.41
N ASP A 20 3.67 9.08 -9.12
CA ASP A 20 2.89 8.68 -10.28
C ASP A 20 1.76 7.76 -9.82
N LEU A 21 0.59 7.89 -10.45
CA LEU A 21 -0.60 7.11 -10.14
C LEU A 21 -1.11 6.42 -11.38
N GLU A 22 -1.27 5.11 -11.30
CA GLU A 22 -1.95 4.30 -12.30
C GLU A 22 -3.25 3.77 -11.68
N ILE A 23 -4.36 4.02 -12.38
CA ILE A 23 -5.70 3.64 -11.93
C ILE A 23 -6.21 2.61 -12.91
N SER A 24 -6.58 1.43 -12.41
CA SER A 24 -7.40 0.48 -13.13
C SER A 24 -8.81 0.59 -12.61
N ALA A 25 -9.77 0.78 -13.50
CA ALA A 25 -11.16 0.94 -13.15
C ALA A 25 -12.06 0.18 -14.11
N ILE A 26 -13.18 -0.31 -13.57
CA ILE A 26 -14.28 -0.89 -14.34
C ILE A 26 -15.35 0.18 -14.46
N ILE A 27 -15.68 0.52 -15.69
CA ILE A 27 -16.64 1.54 -16.05
C ILE A 27 -18.00 0.87 -16.21
N ASP A 28 -19.02 1.41 -15.55
CA ASP A 28 -20.39 0.94 -15.72
C ASP A 28 -20.80 1.08 -17.21
N PRO A 29 -21.30 0.03 -17.87
CA PRO A 29 -21.78 0.10 -19.24
C PRO A 29 -22.85 1.18 -19.48
N GLU A 30 -23.61 1.56 -18.45
CA GLU A 30 -24.61 2.63 -18.52
C GLU A 30 -23.97 4.04 -18.48
N LEU A 31 -22.69 4.13 -18.10
CA LEU A 31 -21.94 5.38 -18.09
C LEU A 31 -21.43 5.71 -19.49
N ASP A 32 -22.17 6.56 -20.24
CA ASP A 32 -21.70 7.07 -21.53
C ASP A 32 -20.54 8.06 -21.34
N ILE A 33 -19.31 7.57 -21.22
CA ILE A 33 -18.13 8.40 -21.01
C ILE A 33 -17.94 9.43 -22.15
N GLY A 34 -18.46 9.19 -23.35
CA GLY A 34 -18.35 10.14 -24.46
C GLY A 34 -16.89 10.43 -24.85
N TRP A 35 -16.67 11.52 -25.58
CA TRP A 35 -15.36 11.91 -26.10
C TRP A 35 -14.63 12.82 -25.10
N ILE A 36 -14.37 12.29 -23.90
CA ILE A 36 -13.62 13.00 -22.88
C ILE A 36 -12.25 13.39 -23.43
N SER A 37 -11.92 14.67 -23.31
CA SER A 37 -10.63 15.20 -23.72
C SER A 37 -9.72 15.43 -22.53
N ASN A 38 -10.26 15.66 -21.33
CA ASN A 38 -9.48 15.89 -20.11
C ASN A 38 -10.04 15.09 -18.94
N VAL A 39 -9.15 14.50 -18.16
CA VAL A 39 -9.50 13.74 -16.96
C VAL A 39 -8.81 14.37 -15.76
N THR A 40 -9.57 14.77 -14.76
CA THR A 40 -9.05 15.21 -13.47
C THR A 40 -9.31 14.13 -12.44
N VAL A 41 -8.25 13.64 -11.81
CA VAL A 41 -8.35 12.75 -10.65
C VAL A 41 -8.03 13.52 -9.40
N SER A 42 -8.89 13.32 -8.40
CA SER A 42 -8.75 13.87 -7.05
C SER A 42 -8.82 12.72 -6.05
N LEU A 43 -7.77 12.56 -5.25
CA LEU A 43 -7.69 11.60 -4.15
C LEU A 43 -8.04 12.30 -2.84
N PHE A 44 -8.98 11.72 -2.10
CA PHE A 44 -9.41 12.19 -0.80
C PHE A 44 -9.08 11.16 0.28
N TYR A 45 -8.68 11.63 1.46
CA TYR A 45 -8.58 10.79 2.64
C TYR A 45 -8.90 11.56 3.92
N PRO A 46 -9.78 10.98 4.73
CA PRO A 46 -11.17 11.46 4.88
C PRO A 46 -11.56 12.57 3.87
N ARG A 47 -12.15 13.66 4.34
CA ARG A 47 -12.59 14.79 3.49
C ARG A 47 -11.47 15.76 3.08
N ARG A 48 -10.21 15.32 3.08
CA ARG A 48 -9.06 16.15 2.71
C ARG A 48 -8.56 15.75 1.34
N LEU A 49 -8.38 16.73 0.44
CA LEU A 49 -7.74 16.50 -0.85
C LEU A 49 -6.25 16.22 -0.62
N ILE A 50 -5.84 14.96 -0.78
CA ILE A 50 -4.44 14.54 -0.57
C ILE A 50 -3.63 14.56 -1.87
N GLY A 51 -4.29 14.39 -3.02
CA GLY A 51 -3.64 14.38 -4.33
C GLY A 51 -4.59 14.82 -5.43
N GLU A 52 -4.08 15.54 -6.43
CA GLU A 52 -4.88 16.00 -7.56
C GLU A 52 -4.02 16.12 -8.81
N LYS A 53 -4.56 15.69 -9.95
CA LYS A 53 -3.93 15.89 -11.25
C LYS A 53 -4.96 15.90 -12.37
N THR A 54 -4.79 16.83 -13.31
CA THR A 54 -5.48 16.81 -14.60
C THR A 54 -4.56 16.31 -15.69
N ARG A 55 -5.01 15.31 -16.44
CA ARG A 55 -4.44 14.87 -17.70
C ARG A 55 -5.28 15.44 -18.84
N ARG A 56 -4.62 16.09 -19.79
CA ARG A 56 -5.27 16.72 -20.95
C ARG A 56 -5.07 15.90 -22.21
N LYS A 57 -5.96 16.06 -23.17
CA LYS A 57 -5.95 15.44 -24.51
C LYS A 57 -5.79 13.92 -24.45
N THR A 58 -6.61 13.25 -23.64
CA THR A 58 -6.64 11.79 -23.57
C THR A 58 -8.08 11.33 -23.62
N TYR A 59 -8.40 10.55 -24.65
CA TYR A 59 -9.66 9.82 -24.73
C TYR A 59 -9.61 8.65 -23.77
N ILE A 60 -10.68 8.46 -23.00
CA ILE A 60 -10.92 7.22 -22.25
C ILE A 60 -11.68 6.29 -23.18
N ILE A 61 -11.11 5.14 -23.46
CA ILE A 61 -11.71 4.13 -24.34
C ILE A 61 -11.64 2.81 -23.57
N PRO A 62 -12.74 2.40 -22.90
CA PRO A 62 -12.78 1.12 -22.21
C PRO A 62 -12.48 -0.02 -23.17
N ASP A 63 -11.83 -1.07 -22.68
CA ASP A 63 -11.62 -2.30 -23.41
C ASP A 63 -12.90 -3.16 -23.50
N GLU A 64 -12.77 -4.37 -24.03
CA GLU A 64 -13.88 -5.33 -24.20
C GLU A 64 -14.51 -5.75 -22.86
N ASP A 65 -13.81 -5.61 -21.74
CA ASP A 65 -14.27 -5.90 -20.38
C ASP A 65 -14.75 -4.64 -19.63
N ASN A 66 -14.90 -3.50 -20.34
CA ASN A 66 -15.14 -2.17 -19.77
C ASN A 66 -14.08 -1.72 -18.76
N LYS A 67 -12.85 -2.25 -18.86
CA LYS A 67 -11.73 -1.82 -18.04
C LYS A 67 -11.00 -0.68 -18.74
N GLU A 68 -10.52 0.25 -17.93
CA GLU A 68 -9.66 1.33 -18.39
C GLU A 68 -8.45 1.51 -17.48
N TYR A 69 -7.32 1.87 -18.09
CA TYR A 69 -6.07 2.17 -17.40
C TYR A 69 -5.69 3.64 -17.55
N ILE A 70 -5.85 4.42 -16.47
CA ILE A 70 -5.57 5.85 -16.47
C ILE A 70 -4.28 6.12 -15.70
N ARG A 71 -3.25 6.57 -16.42
CA ARG A 71 -1.95 6.94 -15.84
C ARG A 71 -1.79 8.45 -15.68
N PHE A 72 -1.31 8.87 -14.51
CA PHE A 72 -0.96 10.24 -14.15
C PHE A 72 0.48 10.31 -13.66
N GLN A 73 1.28 11.18 -14.26
CA GLN A 73 2.65 11.44 -13.81
C GLN A 73 2.71 12.69 -12.91
N GLY A 74 3.49 12.59 -11.83
CA GLY A 74 3.75 13.69 -10.91
C GLY A 74 2.47 14.28 -10.32
N VAL A 75 1.62 13.43 -9.76
CA VAL A 75 0.52 13.82 -8.86
C VAL A 75 1.14 14.47 -7.64
N LYS A 76 0.75 15.71 -7.33
CA LYS A 76 1.30 16.45 -6.19
C LYS A 76 0.54 16.07 -4.92
N ILE A 77 1.28 15.81 -3.85
CA ILE A 77 0.70 15.68 -2.51
C ILE A 77 0.28 17.07 -2.04
N ARG A 78 -1.03 17.28 -1.87
CA ARG A 78 -1.63 18.57 -1.49
C ARG A 78 -1.70 18.75 0.02
N ASP A 79 -2.00 17.69 0.74
CA ASP A 79 -2.02 17.63 2.20
C ASP A 79 -1.17 16.47 2.69
N MET A 80 0.05 16.76 3.15
CA MET A 80 0.97 15.74 3.67
C MET A 80 0.51 15.15 5.01
N ILE A 81 -0.28 15.90 5.80
CA ILE A 81 -0.84 15.38 7.05
C ILE A 81 -1.91 14.33 6.73
N GLY A 82 -2.80 14.63 5.79
CA GLY A 82 -3.78 13.68 5.28
C GLY A 82 -3.13 12.47 4.62
N PHE A 83 -2.10 12.69 3.79
CA PHE A 83 -1.36 11.61 3.13
C PHE A 83 -0.62 10.70 4.12
N LYS A 84 -0.01 11.25 5.17
CA LYS A 84 0.58 10.46 6.26
C LYS A 84 -0.46 9.63 7.00
N ALA A 85 -1.61 10.22 7.33
CA ALA A 85 -2.69 9.52 8.00
C ALA A 85 -3.27 8.37 7.14
N PHE A 86 -3.26 8.53 5.81
CA PHE A 86 -3.60 7.47 4.85
C PHE A 86 -2.61 6.29 4.96
N MET A 87 -1.30 6.57 4.95
CA MET A 87 -0.28 5.53 5.11
C MET A 87 -0.34 4.85 6.48
N GLU A 88 -0.57 5.60 7.55
CA GLU A 88 -0.74 5.07 8.91
C GLU A 88 -1.97 4.17 9.06
N ARG A 89 -2.99 4.36 8.22
CA ARG A 89 -4.18 3.51 8.20
C ARG A 89 -3.96 2.25 7.38
N LEU A 90 -3.22 2.34 6.29
CA LEU A 90 -2.90 1.19 5.44
C LEU A 90 -1.93 0.23 6.12
N MET A 91 -0.98 0.74 6.92
CA MET A 91 0.05 -0.05 7.58
C MET A 91 -0.51 -0.95 8.70
N PRO A 92 0.08 -2.15 8.90
CA PRO A 92 -0.34 -3.01 10.00
C PRO A 92 0.04 -2.36 11.32
N LYS A 93 -0.79 -2.55 12.35
CA LYS A 93 -0.53 -2.12 13.72
C LYS A 93 -0.55 -3.34 14.63
N SER A 94 0.41 -3.38 15.56
CA SER A 94 0.69 -4.47 16.51
C SER A 94 -0.52 -4.98 17.30
N GLU A 95 -1.61 -4.22 17.43
CA GLU A 95 -2.70 -4.54 18.34
C GLU A 95 -3.97 -5.14 17.71
N ILE A 96 -4.06 -5.32 16.39
CA ILE A 96 -5.30 -5.82 15.81
C ILE A 96 -5.06 -6.77 14.62
N ILE A 97 -5.02 -8.07 14.91
CA ILE A 97 -5.40 -9.10 13.93
C ILE A 97 -6.91 -8.93 13.71
N ARG A 98 -7.30 -7.97 12.85
CA ARG A 98 -8.69 -7.87 12.41
C ARG A 98 -8.96 -9.06 11.50
N GLN A 99 -9.87 -9.93 11.94
CA GLN A 99 -10.47 -10.92 11.05
C GLN A 99 -11.11 -10.19 9.88
N GLY A 100 -10.89 -10.72 8.68
CA GLY A 100 -11.08 -10.04 7.40
C GLY A 100 -12.36 -9.20 7.32
N GLU A 101 -12.17 -7.90 7.27
CA GLU A 101 -13.17 -7.01 6.67
C GLU A 101 -13.27 -7.44 5.19
N GLY A 102 -14.49 -7.59 4.68
CA GLY A 102 -14.73 -7.98 3.28
C GLY A 102 -13.99 -7.06 2.30
N GLN A 103 -13.92 -7.46 1.03
CA GLN A 103 -13.28 -6.66 -0.01
C GLN A 103 -13.83 -5.22 0.02
N THR A 104 -12.97 -4.25 0.32
CA THR A 104 -13.35 -2.84 0.32
C THR A 104 -13.39 -2.40 -1.13
N LEU A 105 -14.59 -2.30 -1.69
CA LEU A 105 -14.79 -1.67 -2.98
C LEU A 105 -14.62 -0.16 -2.82
N ILE A 106 -13.65 0.41 -3.53
CA ILE A 106 -13.51 1.86 -3.65
C ILE A 106 -14.26 2.28 -4.90
N THR A 107 -15.30 3.09 -4.73
CA THR A 107 -16.01 3.73 -5.83
C THR A 107 -15.49 5.14 -6.03
N ALA A 108 -15.30 5.53 -7.27
CA ALA A 108 -15.03 6.90 -7.64
C ALA A 108 -16.33 7.59 -8.07
N ALA A 109 -16.59 8.77 -7.52
CA ALA A 109 -17.63 9.64 -8.03
C ALA A 109 -17.17 10.25 -9.35
N VAL A 110 -18.01 10.12 -10.37
CA VAL A 110 -17.73 10.61 -11.71
C VAL A 110 -18.72 11.70 -12.09
N ASP A 111 -18.16 12.83 -12.52
CA ASP A 111 -18.92 13.98 -13.00
C ASP A 111 -18.38 14.48 -14.35
N LYS A 112 -19.29 14.87 -15.23
CA LYS A 112 -18.98 15.40 -16.56
C LYS A 112 -19.40 16.85 -16.63
N ASP A 113 -18.59 17.66 -17.28
CA ASP A 113 -19.04 19.01 -17.60
C ASP A 113 -20.15 18.99 -18.66
N GLU A 114 -20.91 20.09 -18.74
CA GLU A 114 -22.06 20.23 -19.65
C GLU A 114 -21.69 19.99 -21.13
N ASN A 115 -20.41 20.14 -21.49
CA ASN A 115 -19.90 19.97 -22.84
C ASN A 115 -19.28 18.58 -23.10
N GLY A 116 -19.23 17.69 -22.10
CA GLY A 116 -18.69 16.34 -22.23
C GLY A 116 -17.20 16.25 -22.52
N HIS A 117 -16.44 17.32 -22.27
CA HIS A 117 -15.00 17.38 -22.55
C HIS A 117 -14.15 17.07 -21.32
N ASN A 118 -14.69 17.27 -20.13
CA ASN A 118 -14.00 17.13 -18.86
C ASN A 118 -14.67 16.06 -18.01
N LEU A 119 -13.86 15.08 -17.58
CA LEU A 119 -14.24 14.08 -16.61
C LEU A 119 -13.56 14.38 -15.28
N SER A 120 -14.36 14.52 -14.22
CA SER A 120 -13.87 14.59 -12.85
C SER A 120 -14.06 13.24 -12.18
N VAL A 121 -12.98 12.67 -11.66
CA VAL A 121 -12.95 11.38 -10.95
C VAL A 121 -12.48 11.66 -9.53
N ALA A 122 -13.41 11.60 -8.58
CA ALA A 122 -13.13 11.78 -7.16
C ALA A 122 -13.09 10.43 -6.45
N ILE A 123 -11.94 10.06 -5.90
CA ILE A 123 -11.70 8.78 -5.22
C ILE A 123 -11.59 9.05 -3.72
N ASP A 124 -12.50 8.51 -2.93
CA ASP A 124 -12.45 8.57 -1.47
C ASP A 124 -11.78 7.32 -0.91
N LEU A 125 -10.67 7.52 -0.18
CA LEU A 125 -9.87 6.46 0.42
C LEU A 125 -10.22 6.25 1.91
N ASN A 126 -11.28 6.87 2.42
CA ASN A 126 -11.64 6.82 3.84
C ASN A 126 -11.92 5.39 4.35
N ASP A 127 -12.46 4.53 3.48
CA ASP A 127 -12.91 3.17 3.86
C ASP A 127 -11.82 2.10 3.67
N ILE A 128 -10.59 2.50 3.34
CA ILE A 128 -9.48 1.55 3.25
C ILE A 128 -9.23 0.86 4.60
N SER A 129 -9.01 -0.45 4.50
CA SER A 129 -8.55 -1.30 5.59
C SER A 129 -7.02 -1.26 5.71
N SER A 130 -6.51 -1.54 6.90
CA SER A 130 -5.09 -1.84 7.08
C SER A 130 -4.77 -3.20 6.48
N VAL A 131 -3.55 -3.37 5.96
CA VAL A 131 -3.07 -4.71 5.62
C VAL A 131 -2.95 -5.57 6.87
N THR A 132 -3.23 -6.86 6.71
CA THR A 132 -3.15 -7.85 7.79
C THR A 132 -1.93 -8.75 7.58
N ILE A 133 -1.23 -9.06 8.67
CA ILE A 133 -0.13 -10.04 8.66
C ILE A 133 -0.63 -11.36 9.24
N SER A 134 -0.29 -12.47 8.56
CA SER A 134 -0.65 -13.82 8.98
C SER A 134 0.45 -14.82 8.61
N LYS A 135 0.29 -16.08 9.04
CA LYS A 135 1.23 -17.18 8.72
C LYS A 135 2.70 -16.83 8.99
N VAL A 136 2.95 -16.12 10.09
CA VAL A 136 4.30 -15.78 10.50
C VAL A 136 5.03 -17.06 10.91
N ASP A 137 6.14 -17.33 10.22
CA ASP A 137 7.06 -18.43 10.50
C ASP A 137 8.49 -17.90 10.56
N CYS A 138 9.28 -18.41 11.48
CA CYS A 138 10.65 -17.97 11.70
C CYS A 138 11.55 -19.19 11.78
N GLN A 139 12.70 -19.13 11.12
CA GLN A 139 13.66 -20.23 11.03
C GLN A 139 15.05 -19.69 11.32
N VAL A 140 15.83 -20.48 12.06
CA VAL A 140 17.18 -20.12 12.47
C VAL A 140 18.12 -21.26 12.11
N ALA A 141 19.11 -20.96 11.27
CA ALA A 141 20.13 -21.91 10.86
C ALA A 141 21.47 -21.18 10.78
N ASP A 142 22.51 -21.73 11.41
CA ASP A 142 23.88 -21.22 11.31
C ASP A 142 24.03 -19.69 11.51
N GLN A 143 23.33 -19.14 12.52
CA GLN A 143 23.25 -17.71 12.87
C GLN A 143 22.42 -16.83 11.92
N ALA A 144 21.98 -17.35 10.79
CA ALA A 144 21.02 -16.69 9.92
C ALA A 144 19.60 -16.90 10.45
N LEU A 145 18.82 -15.81 10.45
CA LEU A 145 17.40 -15.78 10.75
C LEU A 145 16.63 -15.52 9.45
N THR A 146 15.66 -16.38 9.15
CA THR A 146 14.70 -16.21 8.07
C THR A 146 13.32 -16.05 8.67
N LEU A 147 12.66 -14.94 8.34
CA LEU A 147 11.29 -14.67 8.75
C LEU A 147 10.40 -14.65 7.52
N THR A 148 9.37 -15.49 7.50
CA THR A 148 8.37 -15.52 6.45
C THR A 148 7.01 -15.15 7.02
N PHE A 149 6.21 -14.43 6.25
CA PHE A 149 4.83 -14.09 6.63
C PHE A 149 4.02 -13.74 5.39
N ARG A 150 2.70 -13.81 5.53
CA ARG A 150 1.77 -13.37 4.50
C ARG A 150 1.22 -12.00 4.84
N VAL A 151 1.37 -11.06 3.90
CA VAL A 151 0.62 -9.80 3.89
C VAL A 151 -0.67 -10.04 3.12
N SER A 152 -1.80 -9.56 3.64
CA SER A 152 -3.06 -9.57 2.91
C SER A 152 -3.73 -8.20 2.97
N SER A 153 -4.29 -7.78 1.84
CA SER A 153 -4.95 -6.51 1.64
C SER A 153 -6.30 -6.75 0.96
N SER A 154 -7.38 -6.23 1.54
CA SER A 154 -8.72 -6.27 0.94
C SER A 154 -9.04 -5.01 0.12
N ASN A 155 -8.08 -4.10 -0.02
CA ASN A 155 -8.23 -2.82 -0.71
C ASN A 155 -7.39 -2.78 -2.01
N PRO A 156 -7.76 -1.93 -2.98
CA PRO A 156 -7.14 -1.90 -4.32
C PRO A 156 -5.76 -1.22 -4.36
N VAL A 157 -5.16 -0.89 -3.21
CA VAL A 157 -3.91 -0.14 -3.17
C VAL A 157 -2.73 -1.08 -3.43
N ASP A 158 -1.90 -0.68 -4.39
CA ASP A 158 -0.60 -1.30 -4.69
C ASP A 158 0.52 -0.30 -4.37
N LEU A 159 1.30 -0.59 -3.32
CA LEU A 159 2.49 0.15 -2.91
C LEU A 159 3.74 -0.73 -3.04
N PRO A 160 4.57 -0.51 -4.07
CA PRO A 160 5.85 -1.16 -4.17
C PRO A 160 6.86 -0.47 -3.22
N PHE A 161 7.26 -1.14 -2.13
CA PHE A 161 8.37 -0.65 -1.30
C PHE A 161 9.72 -1.13 -1.81
N GLY A 162 9.74 -2.20 -2.60
CA GLY A 162 10.97 -2.77 -3.14
C GLY A 162 11.77 -3.49 -2.07
N TYR A 163 13.09 -3.43 -2.16
CA TYR A 163 13.99 -4.04 -1.18
C TYR A 163 14.02 -3.18 0.10
N CYS A 164 13.73 -3.79 1.25
CA CYS A 164 13.56 -3.11 2.52
C CYS A 164 14.42 -3.73 3.63
N LYS A 165 14.73 -2.91 4.63
CA LYS A 165 15.34 -3.33 5.90
C LYS A 165 14.34 -3.25 7.03
N PHE A 166 14.37 -4.25 7.90
CA PHE A 166 13.57 -4.36 9.11
C PHE A 166 14.48 -4.64 10.32
N SER A 167 14.04 -4.17 11.48
CA SER A 167 14.66 -4.49 12.77
C SER A 167 13.72 -5.37 13.57
N LEU A 168 14.19 -6.55 13.97
CA LEU A 168 13.51 -7.41 14.93
C LEU A 168 14.02 -7.08 16.32
N LYS A 169 13.17 -6.57 17.21
CA LYS A 169 13.54 -6.13 18.55
C LYS A 169 12.71 -6.81 19.62
N LYS A 170 13.31 -7.05 20.78
CA LYS A 170 12.62 -7.47 22.00
C LYS A 170 13.12 -6.65 23.17
N ASP A 171 12.21 -6.03 23.92
CA ASP A 171 12.54 -5.19 25.08
C ASP A 171 13.64 -4.15 24.74
N GLU A 172 13.47 -3.42 23.63
CA GLU A 172 14.44 -2.48 23.04
C GLU A 172 15.77 -3.07 22.54
N THR A 173 16.03 -4.36 22.77
CA THR A 173 17.22 -5.05 22.29
C THR A 173 17.03 -5.50 20.85
N LEU A 174 17.96 -5.13 19.97
CA LEU A 174 18.00 -5.62 18.59
C LEU A 174 18.41 -7.10 18.58
N LEU A 175 17.52 -7.94 18.05
CA LEU A 175 17.75 -9.38 17.89
C LEU A 175 18.39 -9.69 16.54
N ALA A 176 17.85 -9.09 15.48
CA ALA A 176 18.32 -9.30 14.12
C ALA A 176 17.99 -8.08 13.24
N SER A 177 18.87 -7.84 12.26
CA SER A 177 18.62 -6.95 11.13
C SER A 177 18.22 -7.80 9.93
N LEU A 178 16.98 -7.64 9.44
CA LEU A 178 16.45 -8.47 8.35
C LEU A 178 16.23 -7.63 7.09
N GLU A 179 16.48 -8.22 5.94
CA GLU A 179 16.31 -7.58 4.64
C GLU A 179 15.53 -8.48 3.68
N GLY A 180 14.78 -7.87 2.78
CA GLY A 180 14.01 -8.60 1.78
C GLY A 180 13.07 -7.68 1.01
N HIS A 181 12.46 -8.23 -0.05
CA HIS A 181 11.44 -7.50 -0.79
C HIS A 181 10.14 -7.43 0.00
N PHE A 182 9.59 -6.23 0.12
CA PHE A 182 8.30 -5.98 0.75
C PHE A 182 7.48 -5.10 -0.20
N ASN A 183 6.25 -5.50 -0.49
CA ASN A 183 5.30 -4.71 -1.26
C ASN A 183 3.91 -4.92 -0.66
N ILE A 184 3.07 -3.90 -0.69
CA ILE A 184 1.63 -4.06 -0.44
C ILE A 184 0.98 -4.24 -1.81
N LEU A 185 0.40 -5.40 -2.05
CA LEU A 185 -0.34 -5.71 -3.26
C LEU A 185 -1.81 -5.91 -2.91
N PRO A 186 -2.73 -5.70 -3.88
CA PRO A 186 -4.08 -6.24 -3.78
C PRO A 186 -4.03 -7.74 -3.47
N ASP A 187 -5.00 -8.22 -2.69
CA ASP A 187 -5.13 -9.60 -2.24
C ASP A 187 -4.08 -10.04 -1.21
N TYR A 188 -3.02 -10.73 -1.64
CA TYR A 188 -1.99 -11.23 -0.73
C TYR A 188 -0.62 -11.40 -1.40
N CYS A 189 0.42 -11.30 -0.60
CA CYS A 189 1.78 -11.68 -0.98
C CYS A 189 2.48 -12.38 0.18
N ASP A 190 3.28 -13.40 -0.15
CA ASP A 190 4.15 -14.07 0.81
C ASP A 190 5.51 -13.36 0.81
N ILE A 191 5.95 -12.93 1.98
CA ILE A 191 7.18 -12.16 2.21
C ILE A 191 8.20 -13.07 2.88
N THR A 192 9.45 -12.93 2.47
CA THR A 192 10.61 -13.59 3.09
C THR A 192 11.65 -12.53 3.38
N LEU A 193 12.04 -12.42 4.65
CA LEU A 193 13.11 -11.56 5.13
C LEU A 193 14.23 -12.43 5.69
N THR A 194 15.46 -12.06 5.39
CA THR A 194 16.66 -12.80 5.82
C THR A 194 17.68 -11.86 6.44
N GLY A 195 18.41 -12.32 7.43
CA GLY A 195 19.55 -11.59 7.96
C GLY A 195 20.19 -12.31 9.14
N ASP A 196 21.15 -11.66 9.78
CA ASP A 196 21.95 -12.29 10.82
C ASP A 196 21.43 -11.91 12.22
N CYS A 197 21.54 -12.86 13.15
CA CYS A 197 21.33 -12.59 14.56
C CYS A 197 22.49 -11.74 15.09
N GLU A 198 22.18 -10.62 15.73
CA GLU A 198 23.20 -9.70 16.29
C GLU A 198 23.93 -10.31 17.50
N ALA A 199 23.34 -11.32 18.14
CA ALA A 199 23.93 -11.97 19.31
C ALA A 199 23.91 -13.49 19.18
N THR A 200 25.08 -14.10 19.33
CA THR A 200 25.29 -15.56 19.32
C THR A 200 24.67 -16.29 20.52
N THR A 201 24.12 -15.57 21.50
CA THR A 201 23.61 -16.10 22.77
C THR A 201 22.18 -15.69 23.10
N VAL A 202 21.52 -14.86 22.28
CA VAL A 202 20.15 -14.45 22.58
C VAL A 202 19.20 -15.59 22.23
N LYS A 203 18.53 -16.12 23.26
CA LYS A 203 17.42 -17.05 23.08
C LYS A 203 16.30 -16.33 22.35
N LEU A 204 16.07 -16.71 21.10
CA LEU A 204 14.87 -16.34 20.34
C LEU A 204 13.69 -17.09 20.96
N ALA A 205 12.99 -16.41 21.86
CA ALA A 205 11.84 -16.92 22.59
C ALA A 205 10.95 -15.75 23.00
N GLY A 206 9.65 -15.99 23.16
CA GLY A 206 8.62 -15.00 23.45
C GLY A 206 8.26 -14.09 22.27
N THR A 207 7.54 -13.01 22.56
CA THR A 207 7.13 -12.04 21.54
C THR A 207 8.24 -11.01 21.26
N ALA A 208 8.45 -10.70 19.98
CA ALA A 208 9.31 -9.64 19.49
C ALA A 208 8.53 -8.71 18.54
N ILE A 209 9.06 -7.52 18.29
CA ILE A 209 8.50 -6.54 17.36
C ILE A 209 9.36 -6.49 16.10
N LEU A 210 8.75 -6.77 14.95
CA LEU A 210 9.33 -6.50 13.64
C LEU A 210 8.91 -5.10 13.19
N LYS A 211 9.89 -4.23 12.97
CA LYS A 211 9.67 -2.83 12.56
C LYS A 211 10.39 -2.52 11.26
N GLY A 212 9.71 -1.83 10.34
CA GLY A 212 10.33 -1.33 9.12
C GLY A 212 11.33 -0.20 9.43
N ALA A 213 12.48 -0.21 8.77
CA ALA A 213 13.56 0.74 9.03
C ALA A 213 13.88 1.60 7.79
N LEU A 214 14.00 0.98 6.63
CA LEU A 214 14.46 1.62 5.40
C LEU A 214 13.86 0.93 4.17
N ALA A 215 13.50 1.71 3.14
CA ALA A 215 13.19 1.20 1.80
C ALA A 215 14.32 1.61 0.84
N PHE A 216 15.21 0.67 0.50
CA PHE A 216 16.44 0.96 -0.24
C PHE A 216 16.17 1.54 -1.63
N ASP A 217 15.21 0.98 -2.35
CA ASP A 217 14.85 1.38 -3.73
C ASP A 217 14.22 2.78 -3.79
N HIS A 218 13.81 3.31 -2.63
CA HIS A 218 13.05 4.55 -2.50
C HIS A 218 13.61 5.49 -1.44
N ALA A 219 14.91 5.36 -1.13
CA ALA A 219 15.58 6.13 -0.09
C ALA A 219 15.33 7.65 -0.25
N GLY A 220 14.92 8.30 0.83
CA GLY A 220 14.65 9.75 0.84
C GLY A 220 13.32 10.18 0.21
N SER A 221 12.43 9.24 -0.12
CA SER A 221 11.05 9.53 -0.55
C SER A 221 10.03 9.35 0.59
N TRP A 222 8.75 9.62 0.33
CA TRP A 222 7.69 9.31 1.31
C TRP A 222 7.50 7.79 1.52
N ILE A 223 7.87 6.91 0.57
CA ILE A 223 7.82 5.45 0.75
C ILE A 223 8.78 5.01 1.86
N ASP A 224 9.99 5.58 1.88
CA ASP A 224 10.99 5.35 2.93
C ASP A 224 10.52 5.83 4.31
N ARG A 225 9.60 6.79 4.37
CA ARG A 225 8.93 7.19 5.61
C ARG A 225 7.75 6.29 5.95
N ALA A 226 7.02 5.83 4.95
CA ALA A 226 5.88 4.95 5.13
C ALA A 226 6.31 3.57 5.68
N ILE A 227 7.45 3.02 5.25
CA ILE A 227 7.93 1.73 5.77
C ILE A 227 8.21 1.77 7.27
N GLN A 228 8.59 2.94 7.81
CA GLN A 228 8.85 3.13 9.24
C GLN A 228 7.58 3.05 10.11
N LEU A 229 6.40 3.10 9.48
CA LEU A 229 5.10 2.90 10.13
C LEU A 229 4.74 1.42 10.25
N PHE A 230 5.44 0.52 9.55
CA PHE A 230 5.23 -0.92 9.65
C PHE A 230 5.71 -1.41 11.01
N GLU A 231 4.81 -2.05 11.76
CA GLU A 231 5.12 -2.65 13.05
C GLU A 231 4.19 -3.84 13.31
N VAL A 232 4.78 -5.01 13.61
CA VAL A 232 4.03 -6.22 13.95
C VAL A 232 4.70 -7.04 15.04
N GLU A 233 3.86 -7.70 15.83
CA GLU A 233 4.30 -8.70 16.81
C GLU A 233 4.64 -10.03 16.11
N VAL A 234 5.75 -10.62 16.51
CA VAL A 234 6.24 -11.92 16.05
C VAL A 234 6.41 -12.81 17.26
N ASP A 235 5.69 -13.93 17.28
CA ASP A 235 5.83 -14.98 18.30
C ASP A 235 7.02 -15.88 17.95
N LEU A 236 8.10 -15.75 18.72
CA LEU A 236 9.31 -16.55 18.59
C LEU A 236 9.22 -17.88 19.35
N ASP A 237 8.18 -18.18 20.13
CA ASP A 237 8.09 -19.48 20.80
C ASP A 237 7.59 -20.60 19.87
N ARG A 238 6.96 -20.22 18.76
CA ARG A 238 6.64 -21.15 17.66
C ARG A 238 7.89 -21.72 16.97
N LEU A 239 9.07 -21.16 17.24
CA LEU A 239 10.38 -21.60 16.75
C LEU A 239 10.79 -23.02 17.16
N GLN A 240 10.19 -23.59 18.21
CA GLN A 240 10.68 -24.84 18.81
C GLN A 240 9.90 -26.11 18.37
N ARG A 241 9.03 -26.00 17.36
CA ARG A 241 8.23 -27.14 16.86
C ARG A 241 8.47 -27.39 15.37
N SER A 242 9.70 -27.75 15.01
CA SER A 242 10.06 -28.38 13.74
C SER A 242 11.04 -29.52 13.99
#